data_AF-A0A5N8VD65-F1
#
_entry.id   AF-A0A5N8VD65-F1
#
_cell.length_a   1.000
_cell.length_b   1.000
_cell.length_c   1.000
_cell.angle_alpha   90.00
_cell.angle_beta   90.00
_cell.angle_gamma   90.00
#
_symmetry.space_group_name_H-M   'P 1'
#
loop_
_entity.id
_entity.type
_entity.pdbx_description
1 polymer ?
#
loop_
_entity_poly.entity_id
_entity_poly.type
_entity_poly.pdbx_seq_one_letter_code
_entity_poly.pdbx_strand_id
1 'polypeptide(L)'
;MLGLTEVPLPPGIRMPAAGQGASVDGRGAVVATAAPARPEQMRRGTVTAVMLLVAVTAVWGFIYLVVQDATRRMPVMDFMAARFTVGALVLAVLRPRAVVSLDPAGWVRGVALGLTLGTSYTLQVYGLRHTSATVSAFVTGMFVVFTPLLSALVLRRRITPTALGRDRTRSGRAGVADPARAQRRTG
;
A
#
# COMPACT_ATOMS: atom_id res chain seq x y z
N MET A 1 29.15 -42.26 -11.68
CA MET A 1 28.97 -40.88 -12.19
C MET A 1 28.51 -40.95 -13.63
N LEU A 2 27.18 -40.91 -13.85
CA LEU A 2 26.48 -40.76 -15.12
C LEU A 2 24.98 -40.69 -14.81
N GLY A 3 24.24 -39.82 -15.51
CA GLY A 3 22.76 -39.89 -15.56
C GLY A 3 22.04 -38.56 -15.36
N LEU A 4 22.18 -37.64 -16.31
CA LEU A 4 21.28 -36.51 -16.51
C LEU A 4 19.89 -37.07 -16.90
N THR A 5 18.89 -36.95 -16.03
CA THR A 5 17.49 -37.18 -16.41
C THR A 5 16.92 -35.90 -17.01
N GLU A 6 16.99 -35.83 -18.34
CA GLU A 6 16.25 -34.92 -19.22
C GLU A 6 14.74 -34.96 -18.87
N VAL A 7 14.19 -33.82 -18.43
CA VAL A 7 12.75 -33.61 -18.29
C VAL A 7 12.19 -33.25 -19.68
N PRO A 8 11.26 -34.01 -20.25
CA PRO A 8 10.71 -33.71 -21.58
C PRO A 8 9.86 -32.44 -21.53
N LEU A 9 10.25 -31.42 -22.29
CA LEU A 9 9.46 -30.20 -22.48
C LEU A 9 8.22 -30.48 -23.36
N PRO A 10 7.05 -29.90 -23.03
CA PRO A 10 5.84 -30.04 -23.85
C PRO A 10 5.98 -29.35 -25.21
N PRO A 11 5.46 -29.95 -26.29
CA PRO A 11 5.56 -29.38 -27.64
C PRO A 11 4.62 -28.17 -27.79
N GLY A 12 5.20 -27.00 -28.11
CA GLY A 12 4.42 -25.80 -28.45
C GLY A 12 5.01 -24.46 -28.02
N ILE A 13 6.06 -24.43 -27.20
CA ILE A 13 6.70 -23.17 -26.80
C ILE A 13 7.77 -22.81 -27.83
N ARG A 14 7.46 -21.85 -28.71
CA ARG A 14 8.47 -21.16 -29.52
C ARG A 14 9.41 -20.41 -28.58
N MET A 15 10.69 -20.79 -28.54
CA MET A 15 11.70 -20.01 -27.84
C MET A 15 11.78 -18.60 -28.47
N PRO A 16 11.72 -17.52 -27.69
CA PRO A 16 12.04 -16.20 -28.22
C PRO A 16 13.51 -16.22 -28.66
N ALA A 17 13.73 -15.79 -29.90
CA ALA A 17 15.03 -15.79 -30.55
C ALA A 17 16.10 -15.18 -29.63
N ALA A 18 17.11 -15.98 -29.32
CA ALA A 18 18.33 -15.53 -28.70
C ALA A 18 18.98 -14.48 -29.62
N GLY A 19 18.92 -13.22 -29.20
CA GLY A 19 19.51 -12.12 -29.97
C GLY A 19 19.38 -10.78 -29.27
N GLN A 20 20.55 -10.28 -28.83
CA GLN A 20 20.88 -8.87 -28.57
C GLN A 20 20.57 -8.33 -27.16
N GLY A 21 21.60 -8.36 -26.30
CA GLY A 21 21.71 -7.45 -25.17
C GLY A 21 22.43 -7.96 -23.92
N ALA A 22 22.71 -9.27 -23.81
CA ALA A 22 23.37 -9.81 -22.62
C ALA A 22 24.88 -9.56 -22.68
N SER A 23 25.34 -8.48 -22.04
CA SER A 23 26.75 -8.34 -21.69
C SER A 23 27.03 -9.21 -20.47
N VAL A 24 27.91 -10.19 -20.64
CA VAL A 24 28.39 -11.07 -19.57
C VAL A 24 29.49 -10.32 -18.84
N ASP A 25 29.28 -9.95 -17.57
CA ASP A 25 30.37 -9.47 -16.72
C ASP A 25 31.38 -10.60 -16.52
N GLY A 26 32.66 -10.27 -16.33
CA GLY A 26 33.82 -11.19 -16.29
C GLY A 26 33.79 -12.27 -15.19
N ARG A 27 32.66 -12.48 -14.52
CA ARG A 27 32.37 -13.54 -13.55
C ARG A 27 31.17 -14.42 -13.91
N GLY A 28 30.63 -14.32 -15.13
CA GLY A 28 29.58 -15.23 -15.64
C GLY A 28 28.18 -15.00 -15.05
N ALA A 29 27.94 -13.89 -14.34
CA ALA A 29 26.62 -13.54 -13.84
C ALA A 29 25.83 -12.77 -14.92
N VAL A 30 24.69 -13.33 -15.34
CA VAL A 30 23.72 -12.63 -16.21
C VAL A 30 22.98 -11.60 -15.37
N VAL A 31 23.42 -10.35 -15.40
CA VAL A 31 22.69 -9.24 -14.77
C VAL A 31 21.61 -8.79 -15.74
N ALA A 32 20.36 -9.15 -15.45
CA ALA A 32 19.21 -8.59 -16.15
C ALA A 32 19.09 -7.10 -15.81
N THR A 33 19.62 -6.24 -16.67
CA THR A 33 19.39 -4.80 -16.58
C THR A 33 17.92 -4.55 -16.90
N ALA A 34 17.09 -4.38 -15.86
CA ALA A 34 15.72 -3.93 -16.01
C ALA A 34 15.75 -2.55 -16.70
N ALA A 35 15.28 -2.51 -17.96
CA ALA A 35 15.19 -1.26 -18.71
C ALA A 35 14.32 -0.25 -17.92
N PRO A 36 14.74 1.02 -17.81
CA PRO A 36 13.97 2.02 -17.09
C PRO A 36 12.59 2.19 -17.75
N ALA A 37 11.53 2.11 -16.94
CA ALA A 37 10.16 2.33 -17.40
C ALA A 37 10.08 3.65 -18.18
N ARG A 38 9.54 3.60 -19.41
CA ARG A 38 9.43 4.79 -20.25
C ARG A 38 8.63 5.88 -19.52
N PRO A 39 9.10 7.14 -19.46
CA PRO A 39 8.49 8.20 -18.65
C PRO A 39 7.02 8.46 -18.99
N GLU A 40 6.59 8.13 -20.21
CA GLU A 40 5.19 8.25 -20.64
C GLU A 40 4.25 7.26 -19.93
N GLN A 41 4.74 6.06 -19.60
CA GLN A 41 3.93 5.00 -18.96
C GLN A 41 3.75 5.24 -17.46
N MET A 42 4.76 5.84 -16.81
CA MET A 42 4.63 6.36 -15.44
C MET A 42 3.60 7.51 -15.36
N ARG A 43 3.59 8.42 -16.36
CA ARG A 43 2.68 9.58 -16.35
C ARG A 43 1.21 9.19 -16.50
N ARG A 44 0.88 8.25 -17.41
CA ARG A 44 -0.49 7.76 -17.62
C ARG A 44 -1.03 6.95 -16.43
N GLY A 45 -0.16 6.14 -15.80
CA GLY A 45 -0.50 5.43 -14.57
C GLY A 45 -0.80 6.38 -13.41
N THR A 46 0.00 7.44 -13.23
CA THR A 46 -0.19 8.43 -12.17
C THR A 46 -1.48 9.22 -12.33
N VAL A 47 -1.82 9.68 -13.54
CA VAL A 47 -3.08 10.42 -13.76
C VAL A 47 -4.29 9.54 -13.48
N THR A 48 -4.26 8.28 -13.94
CA THR A 48 -5.32 7.32 -13.64
C THR A 48 -5.46 7.08 -12.14
N ALA A 49 -4.34 6.88 -11.43
CA ALA A 49 -4.33 6.70 -9.98
C ALA A 49 -4.88 7.92 -9.23
N VAL A 50 -4.52 9.14 -9.64
CA VAL A 50 -5.03 10.39 -9.05
C VAL A 50 -6.53 10.52 -9.29
N MET A 51 -7.01 10.23 -10.50
CA MET A 51 -8.44 10.27 -10.81
C MET A 51 -9.23 9.24 -9.99
N LEU A 52 -8.72 8.01 -9.85
CA LEU A 52 -9.32 6.99 -8.99
C LEU A 52 -9.34 7.43 -7.53
N LEU A 53 -8.27 8.06 -7.04
CA LEU A 53 -8.19 8.57 -5.66
C LEU A 53 -9.22 9.68 -5.41
N VAL A 54 -9.35 10.62 -6.36
CA VAL A 54 -10.37 11.68 -6.30
C VAL A 54 -11.77 11.08 -6.31
N ALA A 55 -12.04 10.11 -7.18
CA ALA A 55 -13.33 9.45 -7.25
C ALA A 55 -13.67 8.72 -5.93
N VAL A 56 -12.73 7.96 -5.38
CA VAL A 56 -12.91 7.29 -4.07
C VAL A 56 -13.15 8.32 -2.96
N THR A 57 -12.40 9.42 -2.95
CA THR A 57 -12.57 10.50 -1.96
C THR A 57 -13.94 11.17 -2.09
N ALA A 58 -14.44 11.38 -3.32
CA ALA A 58 -15.76 11.95 -3.58
C ALA A 58 -16.88 11.02 -3.10
N VAL A 59 -16.79 9.72 -3.44
CA VAL A 59 -17.75 8.70 -2.95
C VAL A 59 -17.74 8.62 -1.43
N TRP A 60 -16.55 8.70 -0.83
CA TRP A 60 -16.37 8.66 0.61
C TRP A 60 -16.91 9.93 1.31
N GLY A 61 -16.84 11.10 0.68
CA GLY A 61 -17.51 12.30 1.17
C GLY A 61 -19.03 12.23 1.04
N PHE A 62 -19.53 11.74 -0.10
CA PHE A 62 -20.96 11.64 -0.39
C PHE A 62 -21.71 10.71 0.58
N ILE A 63 -21.08 9.60 1.01
CA ILE A 63 -21.73 8.67 1.94
C ILE A 63 -22.09 9.32 3.29
N TYR A 64 -21.39 10.36 3.75
CA TYR A 64 -21.77 11.08 4.97
C TYR A 64 -23.14 11.77 4.85
N LEU A 65 -23.45 12.33 3.68
CA LEU A 65 -24.76 12.93 3.41
C LEU A 65 -25.85 11.88 3.44
N VAL A 66 -25.61 10.74 2.79
CA VAL A 66 -26.55 9.61 2.74
C VAL A 66 -26.79 9.02 4.12
N VAL A 67 -25.74 8.80 4.92
CA VAL A 67 -25.86 8.26 6.28
C VAL A 67 -26.57 9.26 7.20
N GLN A 68 -26.30 10.57 7.05
CA GLN A 68 -27.00 11.59 7.81
C GLN A 68 -28.50 11.61 7.48
N ASP A 69 -28.88 11.47 6.20
CA ASP A 69 -30.29 11.37 5.82
C ASP A 69 -30.94 10.07 6.33
N ALA A 70 -30.25 8.94 6.21
CA ALA A 70 -30.74 7.64 6.67
C ALA A 70 -31.01 7.63 8.19
N THR A 71 -30.11 8.21 8.99
CA THR A 71 -30.23 8.28 10.46
C THR A 71 -31.26 9.30 10.97
N ARG A 72 -31.81 10.13 10.08
CA ARG A 72 -33.00 10.95 10.36
C ARG A 72 -34.29 10.15 10.21
N ARG A 73 -34.30 9.16 9.32
CA ARG A 73 -35.47 8.32 9.01
C ARG A 73 -35.54 7.05 9.86
N MET A 74 -34.41 6.57 10.38
CA MET A 74 -34.31 5.32 11.12
C MET A 74 -33.41 5.47 12.36
N PRO A 75 -33.67 4.74 13.46
CA PRO A 75 -32.76 4.73 14.61
C PRO A 75 -31.34 4.32 14.21
N VAL A 76 -30.34 4.96 14.83
CA VAL A 76 -28.91 4.73 14.53
C VAL A 76 -28.54 3.26 14.76
N MET A 77 -29.03 2.66 15.84
CA MET A 77 -28.71 1.27 16.18
C MET A 77 -29.25 0.28 15.15
N ASP A 78 -30.45 0.50 14.62
CA ASP A 78 -31.03 -0.38 13.61
C ASP A 78 -30.29 -0.24 12.27
N PHE A 79 -29.94 0.99 11.90
CA PHE A 79 -29.11 1.25 10.71
C PHE A 79 -27.74 0.55 10.82
N MET A 80 -27.11 0.59 12.00
CA MET A 80 -25.85 -0.11 12.25
C MET A 80 -26.00 -1.62 12.22
N ALA A 81 -27.04 -2.16 12.87
CA ALA A 81 -27.33 -3.57 12.87
C ALA A 81 -27.49 -4.09 11.44
N ALA A 82 -28.27 -3.39 10.61
CA ALA A 82 -28.42 -3.73 9.19
C ALA A 82 -27.08 -3.67 8.43
N ARG A 83 -26.32 -2.58 8.58
CA ARG A 83 -25.03 -2.39 7.90
C ARG A 83 -24.01 -3.47 8.22
N PHE A 84 -23.83 -3.77 9.50
CA PHE A 84 -22.87 -4.79 9.95
C PHE A 84 -23.36 -6.20 9.63
N THR A 85 -24.67 -6.46 9.68
CA THR A 85 -25.24 -7.77 9.29
C THR A 85 -25.02 -8.03 7.80
N VAL A 86 -25.33 -7.05 6.94
CA VAL A 86 -25.07 -7.17 5.49
C VAL A 86 -23.57 -7.39 5.23
N GLY A 87 -22.69 -6.61 5.88
CA GLY A 87 -21.25 -6.80 5.76
C GLY A 87 -20.76 -8.18 6.20
N ALA A 88 -21.28 -8.68 7.32
CA ALA A 88 -20.96 -10.01 7.86
C ALA A 88 -21.44 -11.13 6.93
N LEU A 89 -22.67 -11.03 6.40
CA LEU A 89 -23.22 -12.00 5.46
C LEU A 89 -22.44 -12.02 4.14
N VAL A 90 -22.13 -10.84 3.58
CA VAL A 90 -21.33 -10.73 2.35
C VAL A 90 -19.95 -11.37 2.56
N LEU A 91 -19.28 -11.10 3.69
CA LEU A 91 -18.00 -11.71 4.02
C LEU A 91 -18.12 -13.23 4.17
N ALA A 92 -19.16 -13.71 4.85
CA ALA A 92 -19.42 -15.13 5.04
C ALA A 92 -19.66 -15.86 3.71
N VAL A 93 -20.36 -15.23 2.76
CA VAL A 93 -20.63 -15.80 1.43
C VAL A 93 -19.40 -15.77 0.52
N LEU A 94 -18.66 -14.66 0.48
CA LEU A 94 -17.48 -14.53 -0.39
C LEU A 94 -16.29 -15.37 0.09
N ARG A 95 -16.13 -15.52 1.41
CA ARG A 95 -14.98 -16.21 2.02
C ARG A 95 -15.40 -17.10 3.20
N PRO A 96 -16.26 -18.12 2.99
CA PRO A 96 -16.77 -18.97 4.06
C PRO A 96 -15.65 -19.71 4.80
N ARG A 97 -14.63 -20.17 4.06
CA ARG A 97 -13.48 -20.88 4.66
C ARG A 97 -12.69 -20.01 5.63
N ALA A 98 -12.58 -18.70 5.39
CA ALA A 98 -11.83 -17.80 6.26
C ALA A 98 -12.53 -17.54 7.60
N VAL A 99 -13.87 -17.72 7.66
CA VAL A 99 -14.65 -17.58 8.89
C VAL A 99 -14.63 -18.90 9.68
N VAL A 100 -14.76 -20.03 8.98
CA VAL A 100 -14.84 -21.36 9.62
C VAL A 100 -13.46 -21.88 10.05
N SER A 101 -12.38 -21.46 9.41
CA SER A 101 -11.01 -21.88 9.77
C SER A 101 -10.39 -21.09 10.93
N LEU A 102 -11.16 -20.25 11.62
CA LEU A 102 -10.67 -19.45 12.74
C LEU A 102 -10.54 -20.30 14.01
N ASP A 103 -9.33 -20.31 14.57
CA ASP A 103 -9.06 -20.85 15.90
C ASP A 103 -9.79 -20.03 16.99
N PRO A 104 -10.07 -20.56 18.21
CA PRO A 104 -10.77 -19.82 19.25
C PRO A 104 -10.12 -18.48 19.61
N ALA A 105 -8.79 -18.40 19.57
CA ALA A 105 -8.06 -17.14 19.76
C ALA A 105 -8.33 -16.15 18.61
N GLY A 106 -8.52 -16.65 17.38
CA GLY A 106 -8.92 -15.86 16.22
C GLY A 106 -10.32 -15.29 16.38
N TRP A 107 -11.26 -16.07 16.90
CA TRP A 107 -12.61 -15.61 17.23
C TRP A 107 -12.62 -14.51 18.29
N VAL A 108 -11.87 -14.67 19.39
CA VAL A 108 -11.77 -13.63 20.43
C VAL A 108 -11.20 -12.33 19.87
N ARG A 109 -10.14 -12.40 19.05
CA ARG A 109 -9.56 -11.23 18.39
C ARG A 109 -10.53 -10.59 17.39
N GLY A 110 -11.26 -11.40 16.63
CA GLY A 110 -12.27 -10.94 15.68
C GLY A 110 -13.42 -10.21 16.38
N VAL A 111 -13.93 -10.77 17.48
CA VAL A 111 -14.98 -10.14 18.30
C VAL A 111 -14.45 -8.85 18.94
N ALA A 112 -13.24 -8.86 19.50
CA ALA A 112 -12.64 -7.65 20.08
C ALA A 112 -12.49 -6.54 19.04
N LEU A 113 -11.94 -6.83 17.87
CA LEU A 113 -11.81 -5.87 16.76
C LEU A 113 -13.18 -5.41 16.26
N GLY A 114 -14.15 -6.31 16.15
CA GLY A 114 -15.52 -6.01 15.73
C GLY A 114 -16.22 -5.08 16.73
N LEU A 115 -16.09 -5.33 18.03
CA LEU A 115 -16.65 -4.48 19.08
C LEU A 115 -15.98 -3.11 19.11
N THR A 116 -14.65 -3.04 19.02
CA THR A 116 -13.93 -1.77 18.95
C THR A 116 -14.37 -0.98 17.72
N LEU A 117 -14.36 -1.59 16.54
CA LEU A 117 -14.77 -0.95 15.28
C LEU A 117 -16.23 -0.50 15.33
N GLY A 118 -17.13 -1.38 15.77
CA GLY A 118 -18.56 -1.12 15.87
C GLY A 118 -18.87 0.01 16.85
N THR A 119 -18.22 0.02 18.01
CA THR A 119 -18.37 1.09 19.01
C THR A 119 -17.85 2.42 18.45
N SER A 120 -16.63 2.44 17.91
CA SER A 120 -16.05 3.65 17.32
C SER A 120 -16.91 4.20 16.18
N TYR A 121 -17.44 3.33 15.31
CA TYR A 121 -18.30 3.75 14.20
C TYR A 121 -19.68 4.23 14.68
N THR A 122 -20.25 3.59 15.69
CA THR A 122 -21.51 4.03 16.32
C THR A 122 -21.33 5.42 16.92
N LEU A 123 -20.26 5.66 17.67
CA LEU A 123 -19.93 6.99 18.20
C LEU A 123 -19.78 8.02 17.07
N GLN A 124 -19.11 7.66 15.98
CA GLN A 124 -18.96 8.53 14.81
C GLN A 124 -20.32 8.91 14.21
N VAL A 125 -21.24 7.96 14.04
CA VAL A 125 -22.54 8.22 13.43
C VAL A 125 -23.52 8.91 14.38
N TYR A 126 -23.44 8.65 15.68
CA TYR A 126 -24.10 9.49 16.67
C TYR A 126 -23.58 10.93 16.61
N GLY A 127 -22.27 11.13 16.45
CA GLY A 127 -21.69 12.44 16.16
C GLY A 127 -22.36 13.06 14.93
N LEU A 128 -22.33 12.37 13.80
CA LEU A 128 -22.94 12.80 12.54
C LEU A 128 -24.45 13.14 12.65
N ARG A 129 -25.18 12.49 13.54
CA ARG A 129 -26.60 12.81 13.79
C ARG A 129 -26.78 14.15 14.50
N HIS A 130 -25.87 14.51 15.41
CA HIS A 130 -25.92 15.75 16.18
C HIS A 130 -25.17 16.92 15.54
N THR A 131 -24.32 16.66 14.55
CA THR A 131 -23.59 17.68 13.78
C THR A 131 -23.92 17.61 12.29
N SER A 132 -23.42 18.53 11.47
CA SER A 132 -23.58 18.46 10.01
C SER A 132 -22.61 17.45 9.39
N ALA A 133 -22.98 16.89 8.24
CA ALA A 133 -22.07 16.07 7.43
C ALA A 133 -20.76 16.80 7.12
N THR A 134 -20.81 18.10 6.85
CA THR A 134 -19.62 18.91 6.58
C THR A 134 -18.65 18.94 7.76
N VAL A 135 -19.16 19.19 8.97
CA VAL A 135 -18.30 19.22 10.18
C VAL A 135 -17.77 17.83 10.50
N SER A 136 -18.59 16.78 10.36
CA SER A 136 -18.16 15.39 10.60
C SER A 136 -17.08 14.94 9.61
N ALA A 137 -17.24 15.27 8.34
CA ALA A 137 -16.26 14.99 7.29
C ALA A 137 -14.96 15.79 7.53
N PHE A 138 -15.07 17.04 7.95
CA PHE A 138 -13.92 17.87 8.30
C PHE A 138 -13.13 17.27 9.48
N VAL A 139 -13.80 16.89 10.56
CA VAL A 139 -13.16 16.25 11.73
C VAL A 139 -12.47 14.95 11.33
N THR A 140 -13.08 14.15 10.47
CA THR A 140 -12.45 12.91 9.99
C THR A 140 -11.25 13.20 9.08
N GLY A 141 -11.30 14.27 8.27
CA GLY A 141 -10.16 14.75 7.48
C GLY A 141 -8.99 15.23 8.35
N MET A 142 -9.27 15.83 9.51
CA MET A 142 -8.25 16.22 10.48
C MET A 142 -7.47 15.04 11.05
N PHE A 143 -7.99 13.80 10.96
CA PHE A 143 -7.21 12.62 11.35
C PHE A 143 -5.93 12.49 10.53
N VAL A 144 -5.90 12.92 9.26
CA VAL A 144 -4.67 12.91 8.45
C VAL A 144 -3.57 13.81 9.05
N VAL A 145 -3.97 14.88 9.76
CA VAL A 145 -3.04 15.77 10.49
C VAL A 145 -2.73 15.23 11.88
N PHE A 146 -3.74 14.70 12.59
CA PHE A 146 -3.56 14.16 13.93
C PHE A 146 -2.78 12.85 13.95
N THR A 147 -2.90 11.97 12.95
CA THR A 147 -2.17 10.70 12.89
C THR A 147 -0.66 10.90 12.97
N PRO A 148 0.01 11.73 12.13
CA PRO A 148 1.45 11.97 12.28
C PRO A 148 1.78 12.68 13.60
N LEU A 149 0.95 13.61 14.08
CA LEU A 149 1.18 14.32 15.35
C LEU A 149 1.13 13.38 16.56
N LEU A 150 0.09 12.55 16.65
CA LEU A 150 -0.06 11.51 17.66
C LEU A 150 1.02 10.46 17.53
N SER A 151 1.42 10.07 16.31
CA SER A 151 2.53 9.14 16.11
C SER A 151 3.85 9.70 16.67
N ALA A 152 4.11 11.01 16.49
CA ALA A 152 5.28 11.68 17.03
C ALA A 152 5.25 11.73 18.58
N LEU A 153 4.06 11.94 19.15
CA LEU A 153 3.86 12.03 20.59
C LEU A 153 3.95 10.65 21.29
N VAL A 154 3.27 9.64 20.73
CA VAL A 154 3.18 8.28 21.29
C VAL A 154 4.48 7.51 21.10
N LEU A 155 5.11 7.60 19.91
CA LEU A 155 6.30 6.81 19.61
C LEU A 155 7.59 7.40 20.22
N ARG A 156 7.58 8.68 20.66
CA ARG A 156 8.76 9.44 21.15
C ARG A 156 10.03 9.27 20.30
N ARG A 157 9.92 8.77 19.06
CA ARG A 157 11.00 8.63 18.10
C ARG A 157 10.83 9.70 17.04
N ARG A 158 11.85 10.52 16.90
CA ARG A 158 11.95 11.57 15.89
C ARG A 158 11.65 10.96 14.53
N ILE A 159 10.62 11.47 13.87
CA ILE A 159 10.34 11.23 12.46
C ILE A 159 11.61 11.64 11.73
N THR A 160 12.45 10.67 11.33
CA THR A 160 13.66 10.99 10.58
C THR A 160 13.19 11.40 9.19
N PRO A 161 13.46 12.64 8.74
CA PRO A 161 13.13 13.08 7.40
C PRO A 161 14.15 12.48 6.43
N THR A 162 14.13 11.15 6.24
CA THR A 162 15.04 10.46 5.30
C THR A 162 14.39 10.24 3.93
N ALA A 163 13.13 10.62 3.75
CA ALA A 163 12.51 10.65 2.42
C ALA A 163 12.72 12.00 1.67
N LEU A 164 13.36 12.98 2.32
CA LEU A 164 13.67 14.28 1.72
C LEU A 164 15.16 14.35 1.35
N GLY A 165 15.50 13.81 0.18
CA GLY A 165 16.63 14.31 -0.62
C GLY A 165 18.05 14.13 -0.06
N ARG A 166 18.40 12.97 0.50
CA ARG A 166 19.81 12.60 0.71
C ARG A 166 20.24 11.51 -0.28
N ASP A 167 20.24 11.85 -1.56
CA ASP A 167 20.98 11.04 -2.55
C ASP A 167 21.55 11.87 -3.70
N ARG A 168 22.33 12.91 -3.39
CA ARG A 168 23.10 13.66 -4.42
C ARG A 168 24.53 14.04 -4.06
N THR A 169 25.10 13.60 -2.94
CA THR A 169 26.42 14.12 -2.51
C THR A 169 27.44 13.09 -2.05
N ARG A 170 27.33 11.80 -2.42
CA ARG A 170 28.39 10.82 -2.06
C ARG A 170 28.91 9.87 -3.14
N SER A 171 28.50 9.99 -4.41
CA SER A 171 29.13 9.24 -5.50
C SER A 171 29.72 10.20 -6.53
N GLY A 172 31.03 10.42 -6.45
CA GLY A 172 31.74 11.36 -7.33
C GLY A 172 33.10 11.83 -6.81
N ARG A 173 33.53 11.39 -5.61
CA ARG A 173 34.85 11.71 -5.05
C ARG A 173 35.70 10.49 -4.71
N ALA A 174 35.51 9.39 -5.43
CA ALA A 174 36.41 8.24 -5.41
C ALA A 174 36.79 7.92 -6.86
N GLY A 175 38.01 8.28 -7.25
CA GLY A 175 38.58 7.86 -8.54
C GLY A 175 39.01 8.97 -9.50
N VAL A 176 39.56 10.08 -9.02
CA VAL A 176 40.61 10.76 -9.81
C VAL A 176 41.92 10.42 -9.12
N ALA A 177 42.51 9.32 -9.58
CA ALA A 177 43.87 8.97 -9.28
C ALA A 177 44.77 10.12 -9.78
N ASP A 178 45.56 10.66 -8.86
CA ASP A 178 46.63 11.61 -9.11
C ASP A 178 47.70 10.96 -10.02
N PRO A 179 47.85 11.36 -11.29
CA PRO A 179 48.86 10.79 -12.18
C PRO A 179 50.30 11.20 -11.79
N ALA A 180 50.50 12.09 -10.81
CA ALA A 180 51.82 12.65 -10.50
C ALA A 180 52.68 11.78 -9.54
N ARG A 181 52.18 10.65 -9.02
CA ARG A 181 52.94 9.77 -8.12
C ARG A 181 53.57 8.53 -8.77
N ALA A 182 53.27 8.25 -10.04
CA ALA A 182 53.82 7.08 -10.72
C ALA A 182 55.22 7.30 -11.33
N GLN A 183 55.70 8.55 -11.45
CA GLN A 183 56.92 8.87 -12.21
C GLN A 183 58.15 9.20 -11.33
N ARG A 184 58.08 8.98 -10.02
CA ARG A 184 59.20 9.17 -9.07
C ARG A 184 59.85 7.87 -8.58
N ARG A 185 59.56 6.72 -9.21
CA ARG A 185 60.08 5.40 -8.81
C ARG A 185 60.86 4.66 -9.89
N THR A 186 61.28 5.35 -10.95
CA THR A 186 62.21 4.81 -11.95
C THR A 186 62.98 5.98 -12.53
N GLY A 187 64.22 6.16 -12.08
CA GLY A 187 65.11 7.28 -12.41
C GLY A 187 66.07 7.56 -11.28
#